data_AF-A0A935SFN8-F1
#
_entry.id   AF-A0A935SFN8-F1
#
_cell.length_a   1.000
_cell.length_b   1.000
_cell.length_c   1.000
_cell.angle_alpha   90.00
_cell.angle_beta   90.00
_cell.angle_gamma   90.00
#
_symmetry.space_group_name_H-M   'P 1'
#
loop_
_entity.id
_entity.type
_entity.pdbx_description
1 polymer ?
#
loop_
_entity_poly.entity_id
_entity_poly.type
_entity_poly.pdbx_seq_one_letter_code
_entity_poly.pdbx_strand_id
1 'polypeptide(L)'
;MITIDGRRRARAGARFVIGACVVAAGSLAGCRPTPAPAPEPTLPIVVAPAPPISPWPGTLAAALRSAESGKFDEAEKVLTQFSVDHAGTSDGAESDFWRALLKTDPANREATPRESMALYDTYLSGGSALSRYAEALILRRVVESLDSTRTLLHTVRASADAREKARDDEIRRLNDVIDRTTAELERIKRRLSPKPQ
;
A
#
# COMPACT_ATOMS: atom_id res chain seq x y z
N MET A 1 -34.07 -11.76 26.04
CA MET A 1 -34.21 -10.93 27.26
C MET A 1 -32.82 -10.45 27.60
N ILE A 2 -32.44 -9.20 27.37
CA ILE A 2 -33.22 -7.96 27.23
C ILE A 2 -33.52 -7.59 25.75
N THR A 3 -34.47 -6.67 25.53
CA THR A 3 -34.88 -6.10 24.23
C THR A 3 -34.73 -4.57 24.28
N ILE A 4 -34.24 -3.94 23.21
CA ILE A 4 -34.36 -2.49 22.99
C ILE A 4 -34.73 -2.22 21.52
N ASP A 5 -35.92 -1.65 21.28
CA ASP A 5 -36.35 -1.01 20.01
C ASP A 5 -35.92 0.48 20.03
N GLY A 6 -35.69 1.10 18.87
CA GLY A 6 -34.93 2.35 18.75
C GLY A 6 -35.21 3.23 17.52
N ARG A 7 -36.42 3.19 16.94
CA ARG A 7 -36.80 3.94 15.71
C ARG A 7 -36.33 5.41 15.65
N ARG A 8 -35.75 5.81 14.51
CA ARG A 8 -35.77 7.18 13.93
C ARG A 8 -35.14 7.18 12.53
N ARG A 9 -35.60 7.95 11.52
CA ARG A 9 -36.92 8.53 11.20
C ARG A 9 -36.89 8.89 9.71
N ALA A 10 -37.91 8.53 8.92
CA ALA A 10 -37.99 8.97 7.53
C ALA A 10 -38.32 10.48 7.42
N ARG A 11 -37.85 11.13 6.35
CA ARG A 11 -38.39 12.41 5.85
C ARG A 11 -38.54 12.35 4.33
N ALA A 12 -39.78 12.44 3.87
CA ALA A 12 -40.13 12.66 2.47
C ALA A 12 -40.60 14.10 2.25
N GLY A 13 -40.53 14.56 1.00
CA GLY A 13 -40.86 15.93 0.56
C GLY A 13 -40.29 16.14 -0.83
N ALA A 14 -40.96 15.88 -1.96
CA ALA A 14 -42.39 15.73 -2.28
C ALA A 14 -43.17 17.06 -2.45
N ARG A 15 -43.21 17.56 -3.70
CA ARG A 15 -44.38 18.09 -4.47
C ARG A 15 -43.90 18.51 -5.89
N PHE A 16 -44.57 18.17 -7.01
CA PHE A 16 -45.84 18.70 -7.60
C PHE A 16 -45.75 20.18 -8.01
N VAL A 17 -46.32 20.73 -9.11
CA VAL A 17 -47.18 20.29 -10.26
C VAL A 17 -46.50 20.85 -11.56
N ILE A 18 -46.89 20.77 -12.86
CA ILE A 18 -48.00 20.35 -13.77
C ILE A 18 -47.34 19.97 -15.13
N GLY A 19 -47.97 19.40 -16.18
CA GLY A 19 -49.35 18.91 -16.37
C GLY A 19 -50.29 19.82 -17.22
N ALA A 20 -50.22 19.82 -18.57
CA ALA A 20 -51.33 20.28 -19.45
C ALA A 20 -51.16 19.94 -20.96
N CYS A 21 -52.25 19.48 -21.57
CA CYS A 21 -52.76 19.70 -22.94
C CYS A 21 -51.82 20.07 -24.11
N VAL A 22 -51.68 19.15 -25.07
CA VAL A 22 -51.45 19.50 -26.49
C VAL A 22 -52.80 19.86 -27.12
N VAL A 23 -52.92 21.07 -27.68
CA VAL A 23 -54.09 21.50 -28.47
C VAL A 23 -53.64 21.78 -29.90
N ALA A 24 -54.28 21.15 -30.88
CA ALA A 24 -54.05 21.43 -32.29
C ALA A 24 -54.88 22.64 -32.73
N ALA A 25 -54.22 23.64 -33.30
CA ALA A 25 -54.82 24.73 -34.06
C ALA A 25 -53.95 25.00 -35.29
N GLY A 26 -54.56 25.20 -36.46
CA GLY A 26 -53.84 25.29 -37.74
C GLY A 26 -53.99 26.65 -38.43
N SER A 27 -53.29 26.78 -39.57
CA SER A 27 -53.34 27.91 -40.51
C SER A 27 -52.73 29.22 -39.96
N LEU A 28 -51.99 30.04 -40.73
CA LEU A 28 -51.95 30.22 -42.18
C LEU A 28 -50.51 30.32 -42.72
N ALA A 29 -50.31 29.98 -44.00
CA ALA A 29 -49.05 30.22 -44.69
C ALA A 29 -48.91 31.70 -45.09
N GLY A 30 -48.01 32.43 -44.42
CA GLY A 30 -47.66 33.82 -44.75
C GLY A 30 -46.22 33.94 -45.23
N CYS A 31 -46.01 33.96 -46.54
CA CYS A 31 -44.68 34.10 -47.15
C CYS A 31 -44.09 35.51 -46.92
N ARG A 32 -43.40 35.71 -45.80
CA ARG A 32 -42.49 36.86 -45.61
C ARG A 32 -41.12 36.51 -46.17
N PRO A 33 -40.50 37.36 -47.02
CA PRO A 33 -39.12 37.16 -47.42
C PRO A 33 -38.20 37.34 -46.20
N THR A 34 -37.42 36.32 -45.88
CA THR A 34 -36.41 36.37 -44.82
C THR A 34 -35.31 37.34 -45.24
N PRO A 35 -34.98 38.38 -44.46
CA PRO A 35 -33.79 39.20 -44.70
C PRO A 35 -32.55 38.30 -44.67
N ALA A 36 -31.60 38.51 -45.59
CA ALA A 36 -30.34 37.78 -45.56
C ALA A 36 -29.62 38.06 -44.22
N PRO A 37 -29.08 37.03 -43.53
CA PRO A 37 -28.32 37.26 -42.31
C PRO A 37 -27.10 38.12 -42.61
N ALA A 38 -26.88 39.15 -41.79
CA ALA A 38 -25.66 39.95 -41.88
C ALA A 38 -24.43 39.06 -41.61
N PRO A 39 -23.29 39.28 -42.30
CA PRO A 39 -22.07 38.53 -42.01
C PRO A 39 -21.64 38.79 -40.57
N GLU A 40 -21.48 37.72 -39.80
CA GLU A 40 -21.06 37.83 -38.40
C GLU A 40 -19.66 38.45 -38.30
N PRO A 41 -19.42 39.39 -37.35
CA PRO A 41 -18.11 39.98 -37.18
C PRO A 41 -17.12 38.90 -36.73
N THR A 42 -16.16 38.59 -37.59
CA THR A 42 -15.16 37.55 -37.37
C THR A 42 -14.17 38.01 -36.31
N LEU A 43 -14.51 37.77 -35.04
CA LEU A 43 -13.61 38.04 -33.92
C LEU A 43 -12.33 37.21 -34.09
N PRO A 44 -11.14 37.82 -33.98
CA PRO A 44 -9.89 37.09 -34.11
C PRO A 44 -9.79 36.05 -32.99
N ILE A 45 -9.69 34.77 -33.37
CA ILE A 45 -9.47 33.68 -32.42
C ILE A 45 -8.07 33.87 -31.84
N VAL A 46 -8.01 34.45 -30.63
CA VAL A 46 -6.80 34.45 -29.82
C VAL A 46 -6.54 33.01 -29.40
N VAL A 47 -5.69 32.32 -30.17
CA VAL A 47 -5.22 30.98 -29.82
C VAL A 47 -4.39 31.13 -28.54
N ALA A 48 -5.01 30.83 -27.40
CA ALA A 48 -4.30 30.73 -26.14
C ALA A 48 -3.17 29.69 -26.30
N PRO A 49 -1.96 29.97 -25.79
CA PRO A 49 -0.87 29.00 -25.87
C PRO A 49 -1.31 27.70 -25.18
N ALA A 50 -1.04 26.57 -25.82
CA ALA A 50 -1.36 25.27 -25.25
C ALA A 50 -0.69 25.13 -23.87
N PRO A 51 -1.38 24.56 -22.87
CA PRO A 51 -0.78 24.35 -21.55
C PRO A 51 0.50 23.50 -21.69
N PRO A 52 1.55 23.77 -20.91
CA PRO A 52 2.78 22.98 -20.96
C PRO A 52 2.46 21.52 -20.65
N ILE A 53 2.95 20.61 -21.49
CA ILE A 53 2.83 19.18 -21.28
C ILE A 53 3.61 18.82 -20.02
N SER A 54 2.98 18.13 -19.07
CA SER A 54 3.65 17.72 -17.83
C SER A 54 4.86 16.82 -18.15
N PRO A 55 6.03 17.06 -17.51
CA PRO A 55 7.19 16.17 -17.61
C PRO A 55 7.01 14.83 -16.86
N TRP A 56 5.96 14.70 -16.03
CA TRP A 56 5.75 13.55 -15.16
C TRP A 56 5.71 12.19 -15.88
N PRO A 57 4.98 11.98 -17.00
CA PRO A 57 4.92 10.66 -17.65
C PRO A 57 6.28 10.19 -18.18
N GLY A 58 7.14 11.12 -18.62
CA GLY A 58 8.51 10.81 -19.03
C GLY A 58 9.40 10.42 -17.85
N THR A 59 9.24 11.12 -16.73
CA THR A 59 9.95 10.86 -15.46
C THR A 59 9.58 9.49 -14.89
N LEU A 60 8.29 9.20 -14.75
CA LEU A 60 7.80 7.90 -14.27
C LEU A 60 8.30 6.76 -15.16
N ALA A 61 8.23 6.92 -16.49
CA ALA A 61 8.73 5.89 -17.40
C ALA A 61 10.26 5.68 -17.30
N ALA A 62 11.04 6.70 -16.92
CA ALA A 62 12.47 6.55 -16.65
C ALA A 62 12.76 5.85 -15.31
N ALA A 63 11.99 6.16 -14.27
CA ALA A 63 12.08 5.48 -12.98
C ALA A 63 11.68 4.00 -13.09
N LEU A 64 10.57 3.69 -13.77
CA LEU A 64 10.11 2.31 -13.98
C LEU A 64 11.13 1.47 -14.76
N ARG A 65 11.67 1.96 -15.88
CA ARG A 65 12.76 1.26 -16.61
C ARG A 65 14.00 1.01 -15.76
N SER A 66 14.27 1.88 -14.78
CA SER A 66 15.39 1.72 -13.84
C SER A 66 15.08 0.63 -12.82
N ALA A 67 13.88 0.61 -12.23
CA ALA A 67 13.40 -0.45 -11.34
C ALA A 67 13.32 -1.83 -12.04
N GLU A 68 12.80 -1.89 -13.26
CA GLU A 68 12.79 -3.08 -14.14
C GLU A 68 14.22 -3.62 -14.40
N SER A 69 15.20 -2.72 -14.45
CA SER A 69 16.63 -3.06 -14.56
C SER A 69 17.29 -3.43 -13.22
N GLY A 70 16.53 -3.54 -12.13
CA GLY A 70 17.02 -3.74 -10.76
C GLY A 70 17.69 -2.53 -10.10
N LYS A 71 17.70 -1.36 -10.77
CA LYS A 71 18.38 -0.13 -10.34
C LYS A 71 17.44 0.76 -9.52
N PHE A 72 16.98 0.26 -8.38
CA PHE A 72 16.03 0.97 -7.52
C PHE A 72 16.57 2.31 -7.00
N ASP A 73 17.88 2.43 -6.76
CA ASP A 73 18.51 3.71 -6.38
C ASP A 73 18.41 4.79 -7.46
N GLU A 74 18.53 4.43 -8.75
CA GLU A 74 18.38 5.40 -9.84
C GLU A 74 16.92 5.80 -10.02
N ALA A 75 15.98 4.88 -9.79
CA ALA A 75 14.55 5.20 -9.74
C ALA A 75 14.23 6.16 -8.57
N GLU A 76 14.75 5.88 -7.37
CA GLU A 76 14.55 6.72 -6.18
C GLU A 76 15.17 8.11 -6.36
N LYS A 77 16.39 8.22 -6.93
CA LYS A 77 17.01 9.52 -7.25
C LYS A 77 16.15 10.35 -8.20
N VAL A 78 15.69 9.75 -9.29
CA VAL A 78 14.86 10.43 -10.31
C VAL A 78 13.54 10.92 -9.71
N LEU A 79 12.84 10.07 -8.94
CA LEU A 79 11.57 10.44 -8.31
C LEU A 79 11.73 11.43 -7.15
N THR A 80 12.82 11.33 -6.37
CA THR A 80 13.13 12.27 -5.28
C THR A 80 13.43 13.66 -5.84
N GLN A 81 14.29 13.76 -6.86
CA GLN A 81 14.59 15.03 -7.53
C GLN A 81 13.30 15.65 -8.08
N PHE A 82 12.47 14.86 -8.76
CA PHE A 82 11.21 15.33 -9.32
C PHE A 82 10.22 15.81 -8.24
N SER A 83 10.11 15.10 -7.11
CA SER A 83 9.27 15.51 -5.97
C SER A 83 9.72 16.85 -5.40
N VAL A 84 11.02 17.06 -5.22
CA VAL A 84 11.59 18.34 -4.75
C VAL A 84 11.34 19.47 -5.74
N ASP A 85 11.59 19.24 -7.03
CA ASP A 85 11.42 20.26 -8.08
C ASP A 85 9.95 20.65 -8.33
N HIS A 86 9.01 19.74 -8.04
CA HIS A 86 7.57 19.91 -8.26
C HIS A 86 6.77 19.88 -6.94
N ALA A 87 7.40 20.26 -5.83
CA ALA A 87 6.80 20.20 -4.50
C ALA A 87 5.47 20.98 -4.40
N GLY A 88 4.46 20.35 -3.80
CA GLY A 88 3.11 20.94 -3.67
C GLY A 88 2.23 20.86 -4.92
N THR A 89 2.72 20.29 -6.03
CA THR A 89 1.89 19.97 -7.21
C THR A 89 1.29 18.57 -7.13
N SER A 90 0.31 18.27 -7.98
CA SER A 90 -0.21 16.90 -8.19
C SER A 90 0.89 15.92 -8.57
N ASP A 91 1.84 16.38 -9.39
CA ASP A 91 2.81 15.53 -10.06
C ASP A 91 3.97 15.20 -9.13
N GLY A 92 4.37 16.14 -8.28
CA GLY A 92 5.28 15.87 -7.15
C GLY A 92 4.67 14.90 -6.14
N ALA A 93 3.39 15.04 -5.83
CA ALA A 93 2.69 14.13 -4.93
C ALA A 93 2.55 12.70 -5.51
N GLU A 94 2.22 12.55 -6.79
CA GLU A 94 2.23 11.25 -7.47
C GLU A 94 3.67 10.66 -7.45
N SER A 95 4.71 11.47 -7.63
CA SER A 95 6.11 11.03 -7.48
C SER A 95 6.42 10.43 -6.11
N ASP A 96 6.00 11.08 -5.01
CA ASP A 96 6.18 10.54 -3.65
C ASP A 96 5.39 9.25 -3.40
N PHE A 97 4.20 9.12 -4.00
CA PHE A 97 3.47 7.84 -3.99
C PHE A 97 4.26 6.73 -4.70
N TRP A 98 4.85 7.00 -5.86
CA TRP A 98 5.64 6.00 -6.58
C TRP A 98 6.95 5.63 -5.87
N ARG A 99 7.57 6.54 -5.12
CA ARG A 99 8.71 6.23 -4.23
C ARG A 99 8.31 5.23 -3.14
N ALA A 100 7.19 5.48 -2.46
CA ALA A 100 6.65 4.56 -1.45
C ALA A 100 6.34 3.18 -2.04
N LEU A 101 5.80 3.13 -3.26
CA LEU A 101 5.49 1.90 -3.99
C LEU A 101 6.74 1.13 -4.44
N LEU A 102 7.76 1.79 -5.00
CA LEU A 102 9.02 1.14 -5.39
C LEU A 102 9.89 0.72 -4.19
N LYS A 103 9.71 1.34 -3.02
CA LYS A 103 10.22 0.86 -1.72
C LYS A 103 9.35 -0.25 -1.10
N THR A 104 8.22 -0.61 -1.69
CA THR A 104 7.35 -1.73 -1.28
C THR A 104 7.58 -2.99 -2.13
N ASP A 105 8.21 -2.86 -3.30
CA ASP A 105 8.47 -3.97 -4.23
C ASP A 105 9.42 -5.03 -3.61
N PRO A 106 9.02 -6.31 -3.51
CA PRO A 106 9.90 -7.41 -3.06
C PRO A 106 11.16 -7.64 -3.91
N ALA A 107 11.24 -7.11 -5.14
CA ALA A 107 12.46 -7.09 -5.94
C ALA A 107 13.50 -6.09 -5.39
N ASN A 108 13.06 -5.05 -4.69
CA ASN A 108 13.91 -4.06 -4.02
C ASN A 108 14.42 -4.60 -2.67
N ARG A 109 15.42 -5.50 -2.74
CA ARG A 109 15.95 -6.24 -1.57
C ARG A 109 16.60 -5.37 -0.49
N GLU A 110 16.94 -4.13 -0.82
CA GLU A 110 17.62 -3.19 0.08
C GLU A 110 16.63 -2.29 0.84
N ALA A 111 15.38 -2.19 0.38
CA ALA A 111 14.33 -1.46 1.08
C ALA A 111 13.88 -2.19 2.35
N THR A 112 13.74 -1.46 3.46
CA THR A 112 13.07 -1.97 4.67
C THR A 112 11.58 -1.61 4.68
N PRO A 113 10.70 -2.46 5.23
CA PRO A 113 9.27 -2.13 5.42
C PRO A 113 9.03 -0.82 6.17
N ARG A 114 9.97 -0.43 7.05
CA ARG A 114 9.94 0.82 7.81
C ARG A 114 10.13 2.06 6.94
N GLU A 115 10.97 2.00 5.90
CA GLU A 115 11.10 3.09 4.92
C GLU A 115 9.81 3.25 4.12
N SER A 116 9.26 2.15 3.60
CA SER A 116 8.04 2.18 2.81
C SER A 116 6.85 2.72 3.63
N MET A 117 6.71 2.30 4.90
CA MET A 117 5.72 2.88 5.82
C MET A 117 5.96 4.37 6.07
N ALA A 118 7.19 4.82 6.27
CA ALA A 118 7.49 6.24 6.49
C ALA A 118 7.20 7.11 5.25
N LEU A 119 7.42 6.58 4.04
CA LEU A 119 7.06 7.26 2.79
C LEU A 119 5.53 7.31 2.61
N TYR A 120 4.79 6.24 2.91
CA TYR A 120 3.32 6.29 2.91
C TYR A 120 2.78 7.27 3.97
N ASP A 121 3.32 7.29 5.19
CA ASP A 121 2.91 8.23 6.24
C ASP A 121 3.21 9.69 5.83
N THR A 122 4.33 9.93 5.14
CA THR A 122 4.68 11.24 4.57
C THR A 122 3.67 11.66 3.50
N TYR A 123 3.39 10.79 2.53
CA TYR A 123 2.40 11.06 1.47
C TYR A 123 0.99 11.29 2.05
N LEU A 124 0.54 10.42 2.96
CA LEU A 124 -0.77 10.52 3.61
C LEU A 124 -0.96 11.80 4.45
N SER A 125 0.13 12.46 4.87
CA SER A 125 0.05 13.74 5.59
C SER A 125 -0.55 14.88 4.77
N GLY A 126 -0.52 14.80 3.43
CA GLY A 126 -1.24 15.74 2.55
C GLY A 126 -2.77 15.55 2.53
N GLY A 127 -3.28 14.51 3.21
CA GLY A 127 -4.70 14.33 3.49
C GLY A 127 -5.53 13.72 2.35
N SER A 128 -6.83 13.56 2.61
CA SER A 128 -7.75 12.78 1.77
C SER A 128 -8.16 13.42 0.43
N ALA A 129 -7.53 14.54 0.05
CA ALA A 129 -7.70 15.17 -1.26
C ALA A 129 -6.70 14.64 -2.31
N LEU A 130 -5.66 13.92 -1.87
CA LEU A 130 -4.63 13.36 -2.74
C LEU A 130 -5.17 12.21 -3.62
N SER A 131 -4.77 12.19 -4.89
CA SER A 131 -5.30 11.27 -5.91
C SER A 131 -5.15 9.79 -5.57
N ARG A 132 -4.11 9.41 -4.82
CA ARG A 132 -3.81 8.02 -4.39
C ARG A 132 -4.06 7.73 -2.90
N TYR A 133 -4.83 8.58 -2.21
CA TYR A 133 -4.98 8.47 -0.75
C TYR A 133 -5.53 7.09 -0.30
N ALA A 134 -6.46 6.53 -1.07
CA ALA A 134 -7.04 5.22 -0.77
C ALA A 134 -6.03 4.08 -1.02
N GLU A 135 -5.31 4.11 -2.14
CA GLU A 135 -4.28 3.15 -2.51
C GLU A 135 -3.12 3.17 -1.48
N ALA A 136 -2.64 4.35 -1.10
CA ALA A 136 -1.61 4.51 -0.08
C ALA A 136 -2.05 3.97 1.29
N LEU A 137 -3.29 4.22 1.73
CA LEU A 137 -3.84 3.62 2.95
C LEU A 137 -3.93 2.09 2.88
N ILE A 138 -4.22 1.51 1.71
CA ILE A 138 -4.22 0.05 1.52
C ILE A 138 -2.80 -0.49 1.60
N LEU A 139 -1.88 0.05 0.80
CA LEU A 139 -0.50 -0.39 0.69
C LEU A 139 0.25 -0.28 2.04
N ARG A 140 0.09 0.83 2.77
CA ARG A 140 0.63 0.99 4.13
C ARG A 140 0.25 -0.17 5.06
N ARG A 141 -1.04 -0.55 5.09
CA ARG A 141 -1.55 -1.65 5.93
C ARG A 141 -1.08 -3.03 5.44
N VAL A 142 -0.82 -3.19 4.14
CA VAL A 142 -0.19 -4.41 3.59
C VAL A 142 1.25 -4.52 4.07
N VAL A 143 2.05 -3.43 4.00
CA VAL A 143 3.43 -3.42 4.50
C VAL A 143 3.48 -3.70 6.01
N GLU A 144 2.61 -3.07 6.79
CA GLU A 144 2.48 -3.30 8.24
C GLU A 144 2.13 -4.77 8.58
N SER A 145 1.24 -5.39 7.80
CA SER A 145 0.89 -6.80 7.94
C SER A 145 2.04 -7.76 7.57
N LEU A 146 2.81 -7.42 6.53
CA LEU A 146 3.98 -8.18 6.09
C LEU A 146 5.13 -8.09 7.12
N ASP A 147 5.38 -6.91 7.68
CA ASP A 147 6.44 -6.70 8.69
C ASP A 147 6.10 -7.37 10.03
N SER A 148 4.83 -7.30 10.46
CA SER A 148 4.30 -8.06 11.59
C SER A 148 4.49 -9.57 11.37
N THR A 149 4.11 -10.07 10.19
CA THR A 149 4.29 -11.50 9.82
C THR A 149 5.77 -11.92 9.82
N ARG A 150 6.65 -11.08 9.26
CA ARG A 150 8.11 -11.30 9.25
C ARG A 150 8.68 -11.35 10.66
N THR A 151 8.22 -10.47 11.55
CA THR A 151 8.62 -10.42 12.97
C THR A 151 8.16 -11.66 13.72
N LEU A 152 6.90 -12.11 13.53
CA LEU A 152 6.39 -13.35 14.11
C LEU A 152 7.16 -14.59 13.62
N LEU A 153 7.49 -14.68 12.33
CA LEU A 153 8.31 -15.78 11.80
C LEU A 153 9.73 -15.78 12.38
N HIS A 154 10.29 -14.61 12.66
CA HIS A 154 11.59 -14.49 13.33
C HIS A 154 11.54 -14.96 14.79
N THR A 155 10.54 -14.54 15.58
CA THR A 155 10.41 -14.98 16.98
C THR A 155 10.07 -16.47 17.09
N VAL A 156 9.25 -17.02 16.18
CA VAL A 156 8.97 -18.46 16.11
C VAL A 156 10.24 -19.26 15.87
N ARG A 157 11.08 -18.87 14.89
CA ARG A 157 12.37 -19.52 14.60
C ARG A 157 13.32 -19.48 15.81
N ALA A 158 13.60 -18.29 16.35
CA ALA A 158 14.45 -18.15 17.54
C ALA A 158 13.93 -18.97 18.74
N SER A 159 12.61 -19.14 18.88
CA SER A 159 12.01 -20.00 19.91
C SER A 159 12.15 -21.50 19.61
N ALA A 160 12.27 -21.91 18.35
CA ALA A 160 12.56 -23.29 17.97
C ALA A 160 14.03 -23.63 18.27
N ASP A 161 14.95 -22.80 17.81
CA ASP A 161 16.41 -22.93 18.02
C ASP A 161 16.74 -23.00 19.52
N ALA A 162 16.10 -22.15 20.33
CA ALA A 162 16.25 -22.16 21.79
C ALA A 162 15.71 -23.43 22.47
N ARG A 163 14.60 -24.01 21.96
CA ARG A 163 14.07 -25.30 22.45
C ARG A 163 14.93 -26.48 22.03
N GLU A 164 15.49 -26.44 20.83
CA GLU A 164 16.40 -27.47 20.32
C GLU A 164 17.67 -27.52 21.17
N LYS A 165 18.35 -26.38 21.35
CA LYS A 165 19.51 -26.29 22.25
C LYS A 165 19.20 -26.75 23.68
N ALA A 166 18.03 -26.40 24.22
CA ALA A 166 17.63 -26.84 25.55
C ALA A 166 17.43 -28.37 25.65
N ARG A 167 16.99 -29.04 24.58
CA ARG A 167 16.97 -30.52 24.52
C ARG A 167 18.38 -31.08 24.41
N ASP A 168 19.25 -30.51 23.59
CA ASP A 168 20.61 -31.01 23.39
C ASP A 168 21.47 -30.89 24.66
N ASP A 169 21.30 -29.79 25.40
CA ASP A 169 21.95 -29.58 26.70
C ASP A 169 21.42 -30.56 27.76
N GLU A 170 20.12 -30.93 27.74
CA GLU A 170 19.55 -31.95 28.63
C GLU A 170 19.93 -33.38 28.22
N ILE A 171 19.98 -33.71 26.92
CA ILE A 171 20.47 -35.00 26.41
C ILE A 171 21.92 -35.21 26.85
N ARG A 172 22.77 -34.18 26.75
CA ARG A 172 24.15 -34.21 27.23
C ARG A 172 24.21 -34.46 28.75
N ARG A 173 23.40 -33.72 29.53
CA ARG A 173 23.27 -33.89 30.99
C ARG A 173 22.84 -35.31 31.38
N LEU A 174 21.90 -35.90 30.65
CA LEU A 174 21.41 -37.26 30.90
C LEU A 174 22.50 -38.30 30.56
N ASN A 175 23.24 -38.12 29.48
CA ASN A 175 24.40 -38.97 29.14
C ASN A 175 25.49 -38.88 30.22
N ASP A 176 25.85 -37.68 30.69
CA ASP A 176 26.81 -37.46 31.79
C ASP A 176 26.41 -38.16 33.11
N VAL A 177 25.10 -38.39 33.31
CA VAL A 177 24.55 -39.13 34.47
C VAL A 177 24.53 -40.64 34.22
N ILE A 178 24.22 -41.08 33.00
CA ILE A 178 24.31 -42.49 32.59
C ILE A 178 25.75 -42.99 32.72
N ASP A 179 26.72 -42.29 32.13
CA ASP A 179 28.14 -42.71 32.17
C ASP A 179 28.66 -42.78 33.62
N ARG A 180 28.27 -41.80 34.46
CA ARG A 180 28.63 -41.77 35.89
C ARG A 180 28.02 -42.91 36.69
N THR A 181 26.75 -43.23 36.45
CA THR A 181 26.07 -44.33 37.16
C THR A 181 26.58 -45.69 36.68
N THR A 182 26.85 -45.87 35.40
CA THR A 182 27.54 -47.05 34.84
C THR A 182 28.93 -47.24 35.45
N ALA A 183 29.72 -46.17 35.60
CA ALA A 183 31.05 -46.22 36.20
C ALA A 183 31.02 -46.67 37.67
N GLU A 184 30.08 -46.18 38.48
CA GLU A 184 29.91 -46.62 39.87
C GLU A 184 29.34 -48.05 39.98
N LEU A 185 28.45 -48.47 39.07
CA LEU A 185 28.00 -49.87 39.02
C LEU A 185 29.17 -50.84 38.74
N GLU A 186 30.04 -50.54 37.77
CA GLU A 186 31.25 -51.34 37.53
C GLU A 186 32.26 -51.24 38.67
N ARG A 187 32.26 -50.16 39.46
CA ARG A 187 33.09 -50.03 40.68
C ARG A 187 32.56 -50.92 41.81
N ILE A 188 31.25 -50.99 42.00
CA ILE A 188 30.57 -51.85 42.98
C ILE A 188 30.74 -53.32 42.59
N LYS A 189 30.49 -53.68 41.33
CA LYS A 189 30.68 -55.02 40.77
C LYS A 189 32.11 -55.55 40.98
N ARG A 190 33.13 -54.71 40.75
CA ARG A 190 34.55 -55.06 41.03
C ARG A 190 34.85 -55.24 42.52
N ARG A 191 34.11 -54.61 43.44
CA ARG A 191 34.22 -54.83 44.90
C ARG A 191 33.49 -56.09 45.38
N LEU A 192 32.40 -56.48 44.72
CA LEU A 192 31.58 -57.64 45.06
C LEU A 192 32.03 -58.94 44.35
N SER A 193 32.96 -58.85 43.40
CA SER A 193 33.50 -60.02 42.70
C SER A 193 34.32 -60.89 43.68
N PRO A 194 34.02 -62.18 43.85
CA PRO A 194 34.74 -63.04 44.79
C PRO A 194 36.20 -63.21 44.36
N LYS A 195 37.11 -63.22 45.34
CA LYS A 195 38.53 -63.49 45.10
C LYS A 195 38.68 -64.98 44.71
N PRO A 196 39.36 -65.30 43.59
CA PRO A 196 39.59 -66.69 43.21
C PRO A 196 40.41 -67.42 44.29
N GLN A 197 40.10 -68.70 44.48
CA GLN A 197 40.85 -69.67 45.29
C GLN A 197 41.84 -70.43 44.40
#